data_AF-A0A950GYZ2-F1
#
_entry.id   AF-A0A950GYZ2-F1
#
_cell.length_a   1.000
_cell.length_b   1.000
_cell.length_c   1.000
_cell.angle_alpha   90.00
_cell.angle_beta   90.00
_cell.angle_gamma   90.00
#
_symmetry.space_group_name_H-M   'P 1'
#
loop_
_entity.id
_entity.type
_entity.pdbx_description
1 polymer ?
#
loop_
_entity_poly.entity_id
_entity_poly.type
_entity_poly.pdbx_seq_one_letter_code
_entity_poly.pdbx_strand_id
1 'polypeptide(L)'
;MKALARPGLLLVAARELRWMRRDRLAFFLAIGVPIIAFAILAGTFSNAVVRNLRVSVVDADRSPTSLVYVQAIGSAPGVSVAERSGDMTSAMHAIRSGDAIAAVYVPEHFERDLVDRKRPRIVVLYNRQYFTPGNSASAALSSAISAATATLPDTSPAAPKSFAPGSLVVEEYVLTNPALNYAQFLLRAILPHVLHVIVAISAGYAVGSEFSRRSLRAWLRAAGGSPLTALVGKLAPLFGIFILMMVVDAFVIHGLFAVTFRGSALLMGAAASLLIIGYLALGSLFQLLVRNLAT
;
A
#
# COMPACT_ATOMS: atom_id res chain seq x y z
N MET A 1 40.50 28.60 26.42
CA MET A 1 39.33 29.29 25.84
C MET A 1 38.81 28.47 24.66
N LYS A 2 37.60 27.89 24.73
CA LYS A 2 37.02 27.19 23.57
C LYS A 2 36.61 28.25 22.54
N ALA A 3 37.13 28.15 21.32
CA ALA A 3 36.76 29.03 20.22
C ALA A 3 35.23 29.11 20.11
N LEU A 4 34.67 30.32 20.29
CA LEU A 4 33.27 30.59 20.06
C LEU A 4 33.01 30.29 18.58
N ALA A 5 32.40 29.12 18.32
CA ALA A 5 32.02 28.72 16.97
C ALA A 5 31.22 29.86 16.33
N ARG A 6 31.58 30.22 15.09
CA ARG A 6 30.92 31.31 14.37
C ARG A 6 29.42 31.02 14.26
N PRO A 7 28.55 32.00 14.55
CA PRO A 7 27.11 31.83 14.36
C PRO A 7 26.81 31.46 12.90
N GLY A 8 25.88 30.53 12.69
CA GLY A 8 25.56 30.03 11.36
C GLY A 8 24.89 28.65 11.36
N LEU A 9 24.63 28.14 10.16
CA LEU A 9 23.86 26.91 9.92
C LEU A 9 24.46 25.70 10.64
N LEU A 10 25.77 25.51 10.56
CA LEU A 10 26.46 24.38 11.19
C LEU A 10 26.37 24.39 12.71
N LEU A 11 26.41 25.58 13.32
CA LEU A 11 26.28 25.73 14.77
C LEU A 11 24.88 25.35 15.24
N VAL A 12 23.85 25.79 14.49
CA VAL A 12 22.45 25.41 14.75
C VAL A 12 22.27 23.89 14.57
N ALA A 13 22.79 23.31 13.50
CA ALA A 13 22.71 21.87 13.25
C ALA A 13 23.40 21.05 14.34
N ALA A 14 24.60 21.45 14.77
CA ALA A 14 25.33 20.79 15.85
C ALA A 14 24.64 20.96 17.21
N ARG A 15 23.97 22.10 17.45
CA ARG A 15 23.12 22.31 18.62
C ARG A 15 21.92 21.35 18.60
N GLU A 16 21.31 21.17 17.43
CA GLU A 16 20.14 20.32 17.27
C GLU A 16 20.49 18.84 17.42
N LEU A 17 21.54 18.36 16.75
CA LEU A 17 21.99 16.98 16.88
C LEU A 17 22.34 16.61 18.33
N ARG A 18 22.98 17.52 19.07
CA ARG A 18 23.27 17.32 20.50
C ARG A 18 22.01 17.24 21.36
N TRP A 19 20.98 18.04 21.03
CA TRP A 19 19.70 17.97 21.73
C TRP A 19 18.97 16.68 21.41
N MET A 20 18.82 16.33 20.13
CA MET A 20 18.14 15.10 19.69
C MET A 20 18.76 13.84 20.31
N ARG A 21 20.09 13.77 20.44
CA ARG A 21 20.76 12.63 21.08
C ARG A 21 20.46 12.50 22.58
N ARG A 22 20.05 13.57 23.24
CA ARG A 22 19.74 13.60 24.69
C ARG A 22 18.26 13.48 24.95
N ASP A 23 17.44 14.05 24.07
CA ASP A 23 15.99 14.01 24.18
C ASP A 23 15.48 12.66 23.67
N ARG A 24 15.04 11.81 24.61
CA ARG A 24 14.57 10.44 24.31
C ARG A 24 13.38 10.45 23.35
N LEU A 25 12.49 11.43 23.47
CA LEU A 25 11.30 11.51 22.62
C LEU A 25 11.68 11.94 21.20
N ALA A 26 12.53 12.96 21.04
CA ALA A 26 13.03 13.37 19.72
C ALA A 26 13.73 12.21 18.99
N PHE A 27 14.61 11.49 19.70
CA PHE A 27 15.33 10.35 19.14
C PHE A 27 14.38 9.20 18.78
N PHE A 28 13.44 8.87 19.67
CA PHE A 28 12.47 7.81 19.45
C PHE A 28 11.53 8.14 18.28
N LEU A 29 11.05 9.38 18.16
CA LEU A 29 10.23 9.81 17.03
C LEU A 29 10.98 9.73 15.70
N ALA A 30 12.23 10.20 15.65
CA ALA A 30 12.99 10.27 14.40
C ALA A 30 13.54 8.91 13.93
N ILE A 31 13.81 7.97 14.84
CA ILE A 31 14.50 6.70 14.53
C ILE A 31 13.68 5.49 15.00
N GLY A 32 13.23 5.49 16.25
CA GLY A 32 12.50 4.36 16.84
C GLY A 32 11.18 4.07 16.14
N VAL A 33 10.33 5.08 15.98
CA VAL A 33 9.00 4.94 15.37
C VAL A 33 9.07 4.46 13.91
N PRO A 34 9.92 5.04 13.02
CA PRO A 34 10.09 4.50 11.67
C PRO A 34 10.55 3.04 11.64
N ILE A 35 11.54 2.66 12.46
CA ILE A 35 12.04 1.28 12.49
C ILE A 35 10.95 0.31 12.95
N ILE A 36 10.20 0.66 13.99
CA ILE A 36 9.08 -0.16 14.47
C ILE A 36 8.00 -0.27 13.41
N ALA A 37 7.63 0.84 12.76
CA ALA A 37 6.66 0.85 11.67
C ALA A 37 7.11 -0.03 10.51
N PHE A 38 8.37 0.08 10.09
CA PHE A 38 8.94 -0.77 9.04
C PHE A 38 8.93 -2.24 9.43
N ALA A 39 9.31 -2.58 10.66
CA ALA A 39 9.29 -3.96 11.15
C ALA A 39 7.88 -4.55 11.20
N ILE A 40 6.90 -3.80 11.70
CA ILE A 40 5.49 -4.24 11.76
C ILE A 40 4.92 -4.42 10.35
N LEU A 41 5.13 -3.43 9.47
CA LEU A 41 4.61 -3.49 8.10
C LEU A 41 5.29 -4.60 7.30
N ALA A 42 6.62 -4.72 7.36
CA ALA A 42 7.34 -5.81 6.72
C ALA A 42 6.91 -7.18 7.27
N GLY A 43 6.75 -7.33 8.59
CA GLY A 43 6.26 -8.57 9.19
C GLY A 43 4.86 -8.93 8.71
N THR A 44 3.95 -7.96 8.72
CA THR A 44 2.54 -8.14 8.33
C THR A 44 2.40 -8.52 6.85
N PHE A 45 3.18 -7.88 5.98
CA PHE A 45 3.13 -8.08 4.53
C PHE A 45 4.22 -9.03 4.01
N SER A 46 4.82 -9.83 4.89
CA SER A 46 5.80 -10.88 4.53
C SER A 46 5.25 -11.89 3.51
N ASN A 47 3.94 -12.12 3.52
CA ASN A 47 3.27 -13.00 2.56
C ASN A 47 2.84 -12.24 1.29
N ALA A 48 3.37 -12.66 0.15
CA ALA A 48 3.08 -12.09 -1.17
C ALA A 48 1.60 -12.20 -1.62
N VAL A 49 0.87 -13.18 -1.09
CA VAL A 49 -0.52 -13.49 -1.47
C VAL A 49 -1.38 -13.58 -0.22
N VAL A 50 -2.57 -12.96 -0.26
CA VAL A 50 -3.57 -13.11 0.79
C VAL A 50 -4.11 -14.55 0.74
N ARG A 51 -3.89 -15.32 1.80
CA ARG A 51 -4.33 -16.72 1.91
C ARG A 51 -5.67 -16.82 2.61
N ASN A 52 -6.35 -17.95 2.41
CA ASN A 52 -7.59 -18.31 3.09
C ASN A 52 -8.72 -17.29 2.89
N LEU A 53 -8.84 -16.76 1.67
CA LEU A 53 -9.98 -15.96 1.25
C LEU A 53 -11.18 -16.90 1.13
N ARG A 54 -11.98 -16.97 2.20
CA ARG A 54 -13.19 -17.79 2.28
C ARG A 54 -14.21 -17.32 1.25
N VAL A 55 -14.51 -18.14 0.26
CA VAL A 55 -15.51 -17.85 -0.78
C VAL A 55 -16.66 -18.81 -0.68
N SER A 56 -17.89 -18.28 -0.65
CA SER A 56 -19.12 -19.08 -0.78
C SER A 56 -19.47 -19.23 -2.26
N VAL A 57 -19.82 -20.44 -2.69
CA VAL A 57 -20.22 -20.68 -4.10
C VAL A 57 -21.64 -21.19 -4.13
N VAL A 58 -22.52 -20.48 -4.83
CA VAL A 58 -23.91 -20.86 -5.06
C VAL A 58 -24.03 -21.33 -6.51
N ASP A 59 -24.15 -22.64 -6.65
CA ASP A 59 -24.35 -23.30 -7.94
C ASP A 59 -25.82 -23.68 -8.09
N ALA A 60 -26.57 -22.85 -8.82
CA ALA A 60 -27.98 -23.07 -9.09
C ALA A 60 -28.23 -23.98 -10.31
N ASP A 61 -27.24 -24.15 -11.20
CA ASP A 61 -27.36 -24.98 -12.41
C ASP A 61 -27.07 -26.46 -12.12
N ARG A 62 -26.06 -26.74 -11.28
CA ARG A 62 -25.63 -28.09 -10.88
C ARG A 62 -25.31 -29.02 -12.06
N SER A 63 -24.88 -28.44 -13.17
CA SER A 63 -24.48 -29.15 -14.40
C SER A 63 -23.01 -29.54 -14.41
N PRO A 64 -22.58 -30.47 -15.29
CA PRO A 64 -21.17 -30.75 -15.53
C PRO A 64 -20.37 -29.50 -15.91
N THR A 65 -20.94 -28.62 -16.74
CA THR A 65 -20.28 -27.37 -17.14
C THR A 65 -20.12 -26.40 -15.95
N SER A 66 -21.15 -26.22 -15.12
CA SER A 66 -21.05 -25.38 -13.91
C SER A 66 -19.99 -25.89 -12.93
N LEU A 67 -19.85 -27.22 -12.78
CA LEU A 67 -18.83 -27.84 -11.92
C LEU A 67 -17.40 -27.51 -12.34
N VAL A 68 -17.12 -27.38 -13.65
CA VAL A 68 -15.81 -26.94 -14.15
C VAL A 68 -15.49 -25.54 -13.66
N TYR A 69 -16.45 -24.61 -13.73
CA TYR A 69 -16.27 -23.25 -13.21
C TYR A 69 -16.10 -23.23 -11.69
N VAL A 70 -16.89 -24.00 -10.95
CA VAL A 70 -16.77 -24.12 -9.49
C VAL A 70 -15.39 -24.68 -9.09
N GLN A 71 -14.87 -25.66 -9.83
CA GLN A 71 -13.53 -26.21 -9.62
C GLN A 71 -12.44 -25.18 -9.94
N ALA A 72 -12.57 -24.45 -11.05
CA ALA A 72 -11.65 -23.37 -11.40
C ALA A 72 -11.57 -22.31 -10.30
N ILE A 73 -12.72 -21.88 -9.77
CA ILE A 73 -12.83 -20.98 -8.61
C ILE A 73 -12.12 -21.55 -7.38
N GLY A 74 -12.32 -22.84 -7.09
CA GLY A 74 -11.68 -23.51 -5.96
C GLY A 74 -10.17 -23.67 -6.09
N SER A 75 -9.64 -23.65 -7.32
CA SER A 75 -8.21 -23.65 -7.61
C SER A 75 -7.58 -22.26 -7.70
N ALA A 76 -8.37 -21.19 -7.55
CA ALA A 76 -7.87 -19.83 -7.66
C ALA A 76 -6.87 -19.50 -6.54
N PRO A 77 -5.75 -18.80 -6.83
CA PRO A 77 -4.74 -18.48 -5.82
C PRO A 77 -5.31 -17.74 -4.61
N GLY A 78 -5.01 -18.23 -3.40
CA GLY A 78 -5.42 -17.60 -2.14
C GLY A 78 -6.89 -17.80 -1.76
N VAL A 79 -7.71 -18.37 -2.64
CA VAL A 79 -9.13 -18.70 -2.40
C VAL A 79 -9.24 -20.03 -1.68
N SER A 80 -10.15 -20.08 -0.71
CA SER A 80 -10.61 -21.31 -0.08
C SER A 80 -12.12 -21.35 -0.17
N VAL A 81 -12.69 -22.34 -0.85
CA VAL A 81 -14.15 -22.50 -0.92
C VAL A 81 -14.63 -22.91 0.47
N ALA A 82 -15.28 -21.98 1.16
CA ALA A 82 -15.72 -22.19 2.54
C ALA A 82 -16.98 -23.05 2.59
N GLU A 83 -17.87 -22.87 1.61
CA GLU A 83 -19.13 -23.58 1.54
C GLU A 83 -19.68 -23.53 0.11
N ARG A 84 -20.27 -24.63 -0.34
CA ARG A 84 -21.21 -24.61 -1.48
C ARG A 84 -22.59 -24.29 -0.92
N SER A 85 -22.88 -23.01 -0.77
CA SER A 85 -24.15 -22.58 -0.18
C SER A 85 -25.31 -22.95 -1.12
N GLY A 86 -26.39 -23.49 -0.55
CA GLY A 86 -27.55 -23.92 -1.32
C GLY A 86 -28.34 -22.77 -1.95
N ASP A 87 -28.22 -21.56 -1.40
CA ASP A 87 -28.95 -20.37 -1.85
C ASP A 87 -28.12 -19.07 -1.73
N MET A 88 -28.57 -18.04 -2.46
CA MET A 88 -27.97 -16.71 -2.43
C MET A 88 -28.11 -16.03 -1.05
N THR A 89 -29.19 -16.31 -0.32
CA THR A 89 -29.46 -15.70 0.98
C THR A 89 -28.40 -16.08 2.01
N SER A 90 -28.06 -17.37 2.09
CA SER A 90 -27.02 -17.88 2.99
C SER A 90 -25.64 -17.38 2.57
N ALA A 91 -25.35 -17.34 1.28
CA ALA A 91 -24.09 -16.77 0.78
C ALA A 91 -23.93 -15.29 1.14
N MET A 92 -25.00 -14.50 1.02
CA MET A 92 -24.98 -13.09 1.42
C MET A 92 -24.90 -12.92 2.94
N HIS A 93 -25.50 -13.81 3.72
CA HIS A 93 -25.33 -13.85 5.17
C HIS A 93 -23.88 -14.15 5.55
N ALA A 94 -23.22 -15.11 4.89
CA ALA A 94 -21.81 -15.42 5.09
C ALA A 94 -20.89 -14.22 4.79
N ILE A 95 -21.20 -13.44 3.74
CA ILE A 95 -20.47 -12.19 3.47
C ILE A 95 -20.66 -11.16 4.58
N ARG A 96 -21.90 -10.96 5.05
CA ARG A 96 -22.23 -9.93 6.05
C ARG A 96 -21.70 -10.27 7.45
N SER A 97 -21.67 -11.55 7.81
CA SER A 97 -21.11 -12.04 9.07
C SER A 97 -19.58 -12.08 9.09
N GLY A 98 -18.94 -12.01 7.91
CA GLY A 98 -17.50 -12.10 7.76
C GLY A 98 -16.98 -13.54 7.62
N ASP A 99 -17.86 -14.53 7.61
CA ASP A 99 -17.51 -15.94 7.38
C ASP A 99 -16.96 -16.19 5.96
N ALA A 100 -17.39 -15.39 4.99
CA ALA A 100 -16.85 -15.36 3.64
C ALA A 100 -16.49 -13.93 3.23
N ILE A 101 -15.39 -13.76 2.49
CA ILE A 101 -15.01 -12.46 1.92
C ILE A 101 -15.76 -12.18 0.61
N ALA A 102 -16.16 -13.22 -0.10
CA ALA A 102 -16.87 -13.15 -1.36
C ALA A 102 -17.84 -14.32 -1.54
N ALA A 103 -18.80 -14.14 -2.45
CA ALA A 103 -19.68 -15.16 -2.95
C ALA A 103 -19.70 -15.15 -4.48
N VAL A 104 -19.77 -16.33 -5.07
CA VAL A 104 -19.94 -16.50 -6.52
C VAL A 104 -21.27 -17.20 -6.79
N TYR A 105 -22.04 -16.65 -7.71
CA TYR A 105 -23.31 -17.21 -8.14
C TYR A 105 -23.27 -17.63 -9.60
N VAL A 106 -23.54 -18.91 -9.83
CA VAL A 106 -23.76 -19.50 -11.14
C VAL A 106 -25.28 -19.63 -11.33
N PRO A 107 -25.87 -18.94 -12.34
CA PRO A 107 -27.32 -18.90 -12.52
C PRO A 107 -27.89 -20.25 -12.94
N GLU A 108 -29.20 -20.44 -12.74
CA GLU A 108 -29.93 -21.57 -13.33
C GLU A 108 -29.82 -21.56 -14.85
N HIS A 109 -29.87 -22.75 -15.47
CA HIS A 109 -29.78 -22.93 -16.92
C HIS A 109 -28.45 -22.45 -17.54
N PHE A 110 -27.39 -22.35 -16.74
CA PHE A 110 -26.07 -21.88 -17.18
C PHE A 110 -25.51 -22.71 -18.34
N GLU A 111 -25.48 -24.05 -18.21
CA GLU A 111 -25.03 -24.94 -19.29
C GLU A 111 -25.89 -24.82 -20.54
N ARG A 112 -27.22 -24.77 -20.37
CA ARG A 112 -28.17 -24.61 -21.47
C ARG A 112 -27.95 -23.31 -22.22
N ASP A 113 -27.80 -22.21 -21.50
CA ASP A 113 -27.60 -20.88 -22.08
C ASP A 113 -26.23 -20.76 -22.77
N LEU A 114 -25.19 -21.43 -22.26
CA LEU A 114 -23.91 -21.53 -22.94
C LEU A 114 -24.04 -22.31 -24.27
N VAL A 115 -24.72 -23.45 -24.27
CA VAL A 115 -24.96 -24.27 -25.47
C VAL A 115 -25.83 -23.53 -26.48
N ASP A 116 -26.87 -22.81 -26.03
CA ASP A 116 -27.75 -21.97 -26.84
C ASP A 116 -27.07 -20.69 -27.37
N ARG A 117 -25.76 -20.52 -27.15
CA ARG A 117 -24.96 -19.33 -27.52
C ARG A 117 -25.49 -18.02 -26.92
N LYS A 118 -26.19 -18.11 -25.80
CA LYS A 118 -26.49 -16.93 -24.97
C LYS A 118 -25.25 -16.58 -24.14
N ARG A 119 -25.29 -15.42 -23.50
CA ARG A 119 -24.20 -14.90 -22.65
C ARG A 119 -24.64 -14.91 -21.18
N PRO A 120 -24.67 -16.08 -20.52
CA PRO A 120 -25.02 -16.14 -19.11
C PRO A 120 -23.97 -15.40 -18.28
N ARG A 121 -24.39 -14.81 -17.17
CA ARG A 121 -23.54 -13.96 -16.32
C ARG A 121 -23.30 -14.64 -14.97
N ILE A 122 -22.06 -14.98 -14.69
CA ILE A 122 -21.61 -15.34 -13.33
C ILE A 122 -21.50 -14.06 -12.52
N VAL A 123 -22.09 -14.03 -11.33
CA VAL A 123 -22.08 -12.85 -10.45
C VAL A 123 -21.10 -13.09 -9.31
N VAL A 124 -20.15 -12.17 -9.13
CA VAL A 124 -19.22 -12.17 -8.01
C VAL A 124 -19.57 -11.02 -7.06
N LEU A 125 -19.93 -11.36 -5.83
CA LEU A 125 -20.23 -10.44 -4.74
C LEU A 125 -19.06 -10.50 -3.75
N TYR A 126 -18.55 -9.36 -3.28
CA TYR A 126 -17.46 -9.36 -2.32
C TYR A 126 -17.53 -8.17 -1.36
N ASN A 127 -17.02 -8.37 -0.16
CA ASN A 127 -17.04 -7.34 0.87
C ASN A 127 -15.92 -6.31 0.64
N ARG A 128 -16.30 -5.13 0.15
CA ARG A 128 -15.37 -3.99 -0.04
C ARG A 128 -15.03 -3.21 1.24
N GLN A 129 -15.69 -3.47 2.38
CA GLN A 129 -15.23 -2.91 3.66
C GLN A 129 -13.82 -3.40 3.99
N TYR A 130 -13.53 -4.65 3.63
CA TYR A 130 -12.17 -5.19 3.63
C TYR A 130 -11.53 -4.98 2.26
N PHE A 131 -11.12 -3.75 1.98
CA PHE A 131 -10.60 -3.31 0.67
C PHE A 131 -9.55 -4.26 0.09
N THR A 132 -8.58 -4.65 0.92
CA THR A 132 -7.48 -5.54 0.55
C THR A 132 -7.94 -6.96 0.17
N PRO A 133 -8.45 -7.80 1.09
CA PRO A 133 -8.80 -9.18 0.79
C PRO A 133 -10.00 -9.27 -0.18
N GLY A 134 -10.91 -8.29 -0.16
CA GLY A 134 -12.04 -8.22 -1.10
C GLY A 134 -11.59 -8.02 -2.54
N ASN A 135 -10.67 -7.08 -2.79
CA ASN A 135 -10.13 -6.86 -4.15
C ASN A 135 -9.27 -8.02 -4.61
N SER A 136 -8.46 -8.62 -3.72
CA SER A 136 -7.69 -9.83 -4.04
C SER A 136 -8.60 -11.00 -4.43
N ALA A 137 -9.68 -11.24 -3.68
CA ALA A 137 -10.66 -12.27 -4.00
C ALA A 137 -11.33 -11.98 -5.35
N SER A 138 -11.79 -10.75 -5.59
CA SER A 138 -12.41 -10.36 -6.87
C SER A 138 -11.48 -10.62 -8.05
N ALA A 139 -10.21 -10.22 -7.97
CA ALA A 139 -9.24 -10.41 -9.05
C ALA A 139 -8.96 -11.90 -9.32
N ALA A 140 -8.74 -12.68 -8.26
CA ALA A 140 -8.49 -14.12 -8.36
C ALA A 140 -9.69 -14.87 -8.97
N LEU A 141 -10.91 -14.54 -8.52
CA LEU A 141 -12.15 -15.15 -9.03
C LEU A 141 -12.39 -14.79 -10.50
N SER A 142 -12.25 -13.51 -10.88
CA SER A 142 -12.38 -13.08 -12.27
C SER A 142 -11.37 -13.76 -13.19
N SER A 143 -10.10 -13.87 -12.75
CA SER A 143 -9.06 -14.56 -13.51
C SER A 143 -9.38 -16.05 -13.70
N ALA A 144 -9.83 -16.74 -12.64
CA ALA A 144 -10.21 -18.15 -12.70
C ALA A 144 -11.41 -18.40 -13.62
N ILE A 145 -12.44 -17.54 -13.55
CA ILE A 145 -13.63 -17.62 -14.43
C ILE A 145 -13.25 -17.37 -15.89
N SER A 146 -12.41 -16.37 -16.17
CA SER A 146 -11.94 -16.11 -17.54
C SER A 146 -11.10 -17.26 -18.09
N ALA A 147 -10.22 -17.86 -17.27
CA ALA A 147 -9.44 -19.02 -17.66
C ALA A 147 -10.34 -20.23 -17.97
N ALA A 148 -11.33 -20.52 -17.12
CA ALA A 148 -12.30 -21.59 -17.38
C ALA A 148 -13.09 -21.35 -18.68
N THR A 149 -13.47 -20.10 -18.95
CA THR A 149 -14.17 -19.73 -20.18
C THR A 149 -13.31 -19.95 -21.43
N ALA A 150 -12.00 -19.68 -21.35
CA ALA A 150 -11.07 -19.92 -22.45
C ALA A 150 -10.85 -21.40 -22.76
N THR A 151 -11.13 -22.31 -21.81
CA THR A 151 -11.03 -23.76 -22.01
C THR A 151 -12.28 -24.42 -22.57
N LEU A 152 -13.38 -23.68 -22.70
CA LEU A 152 -14.60 -24.22 -23.30
C LEU A 152 -14.34 -24.53 -24.79
N PRO A 153 -14.70 -25.73 -25.28
CA PRO A 153 -14.57 -26.06 -26.70
C PRO A 153 -15.35 -25.05 -27.53
N ASP A 154 -14.73 -24.55 -28.60
CA ASP A 154 -15.40 -23.73 -29.59
C ASP A 154 -16.40 -24.63 -30.34
N THR A 155 -17.64 -24.75 -29.84
CA THR A 155 -18.71 -25.55 -30.44
C THR A 155 -19.27 -24.87 -31.69
N SER A 156 -18.40 -24.67 -32.67
CA SER A 156 -18.67 -24.06 -33.96
C SER A 156 -18.78 -25.15 -35.04
N PRO A 157 -19.98 -25.73 -35.27
CA PRO A 157 -20.24 -26.37 -36.55
C PRO A 157 -20.33 -25.27 -37.62
N ALA A 158 -19.64 -25.49 -38.74
CA ALA A 158 -19.61 -24.61 -39.90
C ALA A 158 -21.03 -24.17 -40.32
N ALA A 159 -21.42 -22.95 -39.96
CA ALA A 159 -22.61 -22.29 -40.47
C ALA A 159 -22.19 -21.24 -41.54
N PRO A 160 -23.01 -21.01 -42.58
CA PRO A 160 -22.61 -20.21 -43.73
C PRO A 160 -22.33 -18.77 -43.31
N LYS A 161 -21.33 -18.17 -43.98
CA LYS A 161 -20.69 -16.86 -43.78
C LYS A 161 -21.68 -15.70 -43.49
N SER A 162 -22.30 -15.67 -42.33
CA SER A 162 -22.71 -14.41 -41.71
C SER A 162 -21.47 -13.81 -41.06
N PHE A 163 -21.36 -12.48 -41.06
CA PHE A 163 -20.25 -11.79 -40.40
C PHE A 163 -20.25 -12.17 -38.91
N ALA A 164 -19.43 -13.16 -38.57
CA ALA A 164 -19.04 -13.45 -37.20
C ALA A 164 -17.83 -12.55 -36.95
N PRO A 165 -17.96 -11.46 -36.16
CA PRO A 165 -16.78 -10.75 -35.71
C PRO A 165 -15.85 -11.78 -35.06
N GLY A 166 -14.61 -11.85 -35.53
CA GLY A 166 -13.62 -12.79 -35.01
C GLY A 166 -13.52 -12.69 -33.49
N SER A 167 -13.12 -13.77 -32.83
CA SER A 167 -12.91 -13.74 -31.39
C SER A 167 -11.95 -12.60 -31.04
N LEU A 168 -12.44 -11.60 -30.30
CA LEU A 168 -11.60 -10.54 -29.77
C LEU A 168 -10.65 -11.18 -28.75
N VAL A 169 -9.41 -11.44 -29.16
CA VAL A 169 -8.36 -11.84 -28.24
C VAL A 169 -7.85 -10.57 -27.57
N VAL A 170 -8.34 -10.30 -26.37
CA VAL A 170 -7.80 -9.23 -25.52
C VAL A 170 -6.49 -9.73 -24.95
N GLU A 171 -5.38 -9.26 -25.50
CA GLU A 171 -4.04 -9.58 -25.01
C GLU A 171 -3.67 -8.56 -23.93
N GLU A 172 -3.79 -8.94 -22.66
CA GLU A 172 -3.50 -8.07 -21.51
C GLU A 172 -2.08 -8.34 -20.98
N TYR A 173 -1.23 -7.31 -21.05
CA TYR A 173 0.14 -7.35 -20.52
C TYR A 173 0.27 -6.51 -19.25
N VAL A 174 0.45 -7.16 -18.10
CA VAL A 174 0.67 -6.48 -16.81
C VAL A 174 2.14 -6.07 -16.67
N LEU A 175 2.44 -4.78 -16.90
CA LEU A 175 3.80 -4.26 -17.07
C LEU A 175 4.65 -4.17 -15.78
N THR A 176 4.04 -3.86 -14.63
CA THR A 176 4.79 -3.44 -13.41
C THR A 176 4.57 -4.34 -12.18
N ASN A 177 3.55 -5.20 -12.22
CA ASN A 177 3.28 -6.21 -11.18
C ASN A 177 2.66 -7.49 -11.81
N PRO A 178 3.39 -8.20 -12.71
CA PRO A 178 2.85 -9.35 -13.44
C PRO A 178 2.40 -10.50 -12.54
N ALA A 179 2.99 -10.61 -11.34
CA ALA A 179 2.60 -11.59 -10.34
C ALA A 179 1.41 -11.14 -9.46
N LEU A 180 0.85 -9.95 -9.71
CA LEU A 180 -0.16 -9.29 -8.87
C LEU A 180 0.18 -9.36 -7.37
N ASN A 181 1.47 -9.25 -7.04
CA ASN A 181 1.98 -9.39 -5.70
C ASN A 181 1.50 -8.22 -4.85
N TYR A 182 0.60 -8.53 -3.92
CA TYR A 182 -0.10 -7.51 -3.15
C TYR A 182 0.81 -6.86 -2.11
N ALA A 183 1.67 -7.66 -1.46
CA ALA A 183 2.67 -7.14 -0.53
C ALA A 183 3.58 -6.10 -1.19
N GLN A 184 4.00 -6.35 -2.44
CA GLN A 184 4.82 -5.41 -3.20
C GLN A 184 4.09 -4.09 -3.51
N PHE A 185 2.82 -4.17 -3.91
CA PHE A 185 2.01 -2.98 -4.18
C PHE A 185 1.85 -2.14 -2.91
N LEU A 186 1.48 -2.79 -1.80
CA LEU A 186 1.12 -2.09 -0.58
C LEU A 186 2.33 -1.53 0.17
N LEU A 187 3.43 -2.30 0.27
CA LEU A 187 4.64 -1.83 0.95
C LEU A 187 5.28 -0.63 0.23
N ARG A 188 5.32 -0.64 -1.11
CA ARG A 188 5.80 0.51 -1.91
C ARG A 188 5.01 1.79 -1.68
N ALA A 189 3.73 1.67 -1.30
CA ALA A 189 2.87 2.81 -1.01
C ALA A 189 2.92 3.21 0.47
N ILE A 190 2.70 2.26 1.38
CA ILE A 190 2.49 2.54 2.81
C ILE A 190 3.80 2.90 3.52
N LEU A 191 4.93 2.25 3.23
CA LEU A 191 6.18 2.51 3.96
C LEU A 191 6.64 3.98 3.81
N PRO A 192 6.76 4.54 2.58
CA PRO A 192 7.05 5.96 2.41
C PRO A 192 5.95 6.85 3.00
N HIS A 193 4.69 6.38 2.98
CA HIS A 193 3.55 7.16 3.46
C HIS A 193 3.61 7.38 4.97
N VAL A 194 3.86 6.31 5.73
CA VAL A 194 4.03 6.40 7.18
C VAL A 194 5.27 7.24 7.52
N LEU A 195 6.35 7.11 6.74
CA LEU A 195 7.56 7.87 6.98
C LEU A 195 7.33 9.39 6.89
N HIS A 196 6.67 9.91 5.85
CA HIS A 196 6.48 11.36 5.71
C HIS A 196 5.59 11.98 6.81
N VAL A 197 4.63 11.22 7.35
CA VAL A 197 3.84 11.64 8.51
C VAL A 197 4.76 11.81 9.73
N ILE A 198 5.66 10.85 9.95
CA ILE A 198 6.64 10.91 11.04
C ILE A 198 7.63 12.07 10.82
N VAL A 199 8.01 12.37 9.57
CA VAL A 199 8.84 13.55 9.24
C VAL A 199 8.16 14.84 9.73
N ALA A 200 6.88 15.04 9.40
CA ALA A 200 6.16 16.24 9.81
C ALA A 200 6.00 16.34 11.33
N ILE A 201 5.65 15.25 12.00
CA ILE A 201 5.53 15.22 13.47
C ILE A 201 6.89 15.55 14.11
N SER A 202 7.98 14.96 13.61
CA SER A 202 9.33 15.19 14.14
C SER A 202 9.79 16.63 13.92
N ALA A 203 9.48 17.22 12.77
CA ALA A 203 9.77 18.64 12.51
C ALA A 203 8.98 19.57 13.42
N GLY A 204 7.68 19.31 13.59
CA GLY A 204 6.83 20.06 14.50
C GLY A 204 7.33 19.99 15.94
N TYR A 205 7.66 18.79 16.41
CA TYR A 205 8.23 18.57 17.74
C TYR A 205 9.57 19.29 17.93
N ALA A 206 10.48 19.16 16.96
CA ALA A 206 11.79 19.80 17.01
C ALA A 206 11.64 21.32 17.09
N VAL A 207 10.85 21.95 16.23
CA VAL A 207 10.61 23.40 16.25
C VAL A 207 9.89 23.82 17.54
N GLY A 208 8.88 23.05 17.96
CA GLY A 208 8.06 23.32 19.13
C GLY A 208 8.84 23.29 20.43
N SER A 209 9.88 22.46 20.50
CA SER A 209 10.78 22.40 21.66
C SER A 209 11.46 23.74 21.98
N GLU A 210 11.57 24.70 21.05
CA GLU A 210 12.17 26.04 21.30
C GLU A 210 11.23 27.02 21.97
N PHE A 211 9.93 26.76 21.86
CA PHE A 211 8.88 27.57 22.49
C PHE A 211 8.54 27.06 23.88
N SER A 212 8.62 25.74 24.11
CA SER A 212 8.24 25.11 25.37
C SER A 212 9.42 24.83 26.31
N ARG A 213 10.47 24.15 25.83
CA ARG A 213 11.51 23.54 26.69
C ARG A 213 12.90 24.16 26.52
N ARG A 214 13.11 24.91 25.43
CA ARG A 214 14.40 25.53 25.07
C ARG A 214 14.20 27.05 24.90
N SER A 215 15.18 27.72 24.30
CA SER A 215 15.22 29.17 24.24
C SER A 215 15.30 29.66 22.79
N LEU A 216 14.20 30.26 22.33
CA LEU A 216 14.12 30.95 21.04
C LEU A 216 15.24 31.99 20.85
N ARG A 217 15.56 32.76 21.91
CA ARG A 217 16.65 33.75 21.88
C ARG A 217 18.02 33.12 21.67
N ALA A 218 18.27 31.95 22.27
CA ALA A 218 19.53 31.23 22.07
C ALA A 218 19.59 30.59 20.67
N TRP A 219 18.46 30.12 20.15
CA TRP A 219 18.35 29.58 18.80
C TRP A 219 18.62 30.64 17.72
N LEU A 220 18.02 31.84 17.82
CA LEU A 220 18.27 32.93 16.89
C LEU A 220 19.70 33.46 16.97
N ARG A 221 20.27 33.58 18.18
CA ARG A 221 21.68 33.97 18.36
C ARG A 221 22.64 32.97 17.71
N ALA A 222 22.37 31.68 17.85
CA ALA A 222 23.14 30.62 17.20
C ALA A 222 23.13 30.74 15.66
N ALA A 223 22.05 31.27 15.09
CA ALA A 223 21.89 31.50 13.66
C ALA A 223 22.41 32.87 13.18
N GLY A 224 22.98 33.70 14.06
CA GLY A 224 23.44 35.05 13.70
C GLY A 224 22.29 36.04 13.47
N GLY A 225 21.11 35.80 14.04
CA GLY A 225 19.94 36.67 13.93
C GLY A 225 19.03 36.37 12.73
N SER A 226 19.43 35.51 11.80
CA SER A 226 18.60 35.11 10.65
C SER A 226 17.61 33.99 11.00
N PRO A 227 16.28 34.21 10.90
CA PRO A 227 15.28 33.17 11.16
C PRO A 227 15.35 32.00 10.17
N LEU A 228 15.66 32.28 8.90
CA LEU A 228 15.75 31.25 7.86
C LEU A 228 16.96 30.33 8.11
N THR A 229 18.11 30.91 8.47
CA THR A 229 19.30 30.13 8.86
C THR A 229 19.04 29.32 10.12
N ALA A 230 18.25 29.84 11.06
CA ALA A 230 17.83 29.13 12.26
C ALA A 230 16.96 27.92 11.93
N LEU A 231 15.99 28.08 11.04
CA LEU A 231 15.09 27.01 10.62
C LEU A 231 15.81 25.93 9.80
N VAL A 232 16.53 26.33 8.74
CA VAL A 232 17.26 25.37 7.88
C VAL A 232 18.31 24.60 8.66
N GLY A 233 19.11 25.29 9.49
CA GLY A 233 20.11 24.62 10.32
C GLY A 233 19.50 23.65 11.33
N LYS A 234 18.27 23.90 11.76
CA LYS A 234 17.55 23.03 12.67
C LYS A 234 16.95 21.80 11.98
N LEU A 235 16.44 21.96 10.77
CA LEU A 235 15.85 20.87 10.00
C LEU A 235 16.90 20.00 9.31
N ALA A 236 18.12 20.51 9.09
CA ALA A 236 19.18 19.78 8.38
C ALA A 236 19.56 18.42 9.00
N PRO A 237 19.71 18.26 10.34
CA PRO A 237 19.93 16.94 10.94
C PRO A 237 18.77 15.97 10.72
N LEU A 238 17.52 16.44 10.83
CA LEU A 238 16.33 15.62 10.56
C LEU A 238 16.28 15.20 9.09
N PHE A 239 16.59 16.10 8.16
CA PHE A 239 16.70 15.77 6.74
C PHE A 239 17.68 14.63 6.50
N GLY A 240 18.89 14.70 7.09
CA GLY A 240 19.88 13.63 6.96
C GLY A 240 19.40 12.29 7.52
N ILE A 241 18.75 12.30 8.69
CA ILE A 241 18.18 11.10 9.30
C ILE A 241 17.10 10.48 8.42
N PHE A 242 16.16 11.29 7.90
CA PHE A 242 15.05 10.77 7.11
C PHE A 242 15.46 10.37 5.69
N ILE A 243 16.51 10.97 5.12
CA ILE A 243 17.13 10.46 3.90
C ILE A 243 17.70 9.07 4.14
N LEU A 244 18.41 8.87 5.26
CA LEU A 244 18.91 7.54 5.63
C LEU A 244 17.75 6.55 5.84
N MET A 245 16.65 6.98 6.46
CA MET A 245 15.46 6.13 6.61
C MET A 245 14.80 5.78 5.27
N MET A 246 14.81 6.68 4.29
CA MET A 246 14.34 6.37 2.93
C MET A 246 15.25 5.35 2.23
N VAL A 247 16.57 5.39 2.48
CA VAL A 247 17.49 4.36 2.00
C VAL A 247 17.19 3.01 2.66
N VAL A 248 16.90 3.00 3.97
CA VAL A 248 16.47 1.79 4.69
C VAL A 248 15.16 1.26 4.13
N ASP A 249 14.18 2.12 3.87
CA ASP A 249 12.90 1.75 3.23
C ASP A 249 13.13 1.10 1.86
N ALA A 250 13.94 1.74 1.00
CA ALA A 250 14.31 1.18 -0.29
C ALA A 250 15.04 -0.17 -0.14
N PHE A 251 15.90 -0.34 0.86
CA PHE A 251 16.55 -1.63 1.16
C PHE A 251 15.55 -2.69 1.64
N VAL A 252 14.57 -2.33 2.46
CA VAL A 252 13.50 -3.25 2.86
C VAL A 252 12.76 -3.72 1.61
N ILE A 253 12.28 -2.81 0.78
CA ILE A 253 11.50 -3.15 -0.42
C ILE A 253 12.34 -3.93 -1.43
N HIS A 254 13.50 -3.43 -1.83
CA HIS A 254 14.27 -3.99 -2.94
C HIS A 254 15.23 -5.11 -2.53
N GLY A 255 15.73 -5.07 -1.29
CA GLY A 255 16.62 -6.08 -0.72
C GLY A 255 15.85 -7.23 -0.08
N LEU A 256 15.12 -6.96 1.01
CA LEU A 256 14.46 -8.02 1.79
C LEU A 256 13.29 -8.67 1.03
N PHE A 257 12.46 -7.87 0.36
CA PHE A 257 11.33 -8.38 -0.41
C PHE A 257 11.65 -8.71 -1.87
N ALA A 258 12.93 -8.59 -2.26
CA ALA A 258 13.45 -8.87 -3.61
C ALA A 258 12.63 -8.20 -4.74
N VAL A 259 12.07 -7.04 -4.44
CA VAL A 259 11.19 -6.33 -5.36
C VAL A 259 12.02 -5.60 -6.39
N THR A 260 11.84 -5.89 -7.68
CA THR A 260 12.69 -5.32 -8.72
C THR A 260 12.54 -3.80 -8.80
N PHE A 261 13.65 -3.07 -8.68
CA PHE A 261 13.69 -1.64 -8.95
C PHE A 261 13.98 -1.41 -10.44
N ARG A 262 13.02 -0.81 -11.16
CA ARG A 262 13.12 -0.54 -12.62
C ARG A 262 13.01 0.96 -12.94
N GLY A 263 13.75 1.79 -12.20
CA GLY A 263 13.72 3.25 -12.34
C GLY A 263 15.08 3.91 -12.18
N SER A 264 15.11 5.24 -12.21
CA SER A 264 16.32 6.00 -11.94
C SER A 264 16.48 6.24 -10.44
N ALA A 265 17.57 5.72 -9.87
CA ALA A 265 17.90 5.93 -8.46
C ALA A 265 18.10 7.43 -8.13
N LEU A 266 18.61 8.20 -9.09
CA LEU A 266 18.77 9.65 -8.95
C LEU A 266 17.42 10.37 -8.84
N LEU A 267 16.47 10.03 -9.72
CA LEU A 267 15.12 10.61 -9.65
C LEU A 267 14.42 10.21 -8.35
N MET A 268 14.61 8.97 -7.89
CA MET A 268 14.06 8.52 -6.62
C MET A 268 14.67 9.30 -5.43
N GLY A 269 15.99 9.48 -5.41
CA GLY A 269 16.67 10.28 -4.38
C GLY A 269 16.24 11.75 -4.40
N ALA A 270 16.07 12.34 -5.58
CA ALA A 270 15.57 13.71 -5.72
C ALA A 270 14.12 13.84 -5.23
N ALA A 271 13.23 12.92 -5.62
CA ALA A 271 11.84 12.89 -5.16
C ALA A 271 11.74 12.69 -3.64
N ALA A 272 12.53 11.77 -3.07
CA ALA A 272 12.62 11.57 -1.64
C ALA A 272 13.09 12.84 -0.90
N SER A 273 14.11 13.53 -1.44
CA SER A 273 14.62 14.76 -0.86
C SER A 273 13.57 15.87 -0.86
N LEU A 274 12.87 16.06 -1.98
CA LEU A 274 11.78 17.05 -2.11
C LEU A 274 10.63 16.72 -1.16
N LEU A 275 10.24 15.45 -1.06
CA LEU A 275 9.20 14.99 -0.13
C LEU A 275 9.58 15.33 1.31
N ILE A 276 10.79 14.96 1.74
CA ILE A 276 11.25 15.21 3.11
C ILE A 276 11.31 16.71 3.38
N ILE A 277 11.86 17.52 2.47
CA ILE A 277 11.90 18.98 2.62
C ILE A 277 10.47 19.53 2.76
N GLY A 278 9.54 19.08 1.93
CA GLY A 278 8.14 19.50 1.98
C GLY A 278 7.48 19.19 3.33
N TYR A 279 7.64 17.98 3.84
CA TYR A 279 7.03 17.59 5.12
C TYR A 279 7.75 18.16 6.34
N LEU A 280 9.07 18.38 6.29
CA LEU A 280 9.79 19.14 7.31
C LEU A 280 9.28 20.59 7.37
N ALA A 281 9.10 21.22 6.21
CA ALA A 281 8.55 22.57 6.11
C ALA A 281 7.11 22.61 6.63
N LEU A 282 6.26 21.67 6.23
CA LEU A 282 4.86 21.60 6.67
C LEU A 282 4.73 21.41 8.19
N GLY A 283 5.49 20.47 8.76
CA GLY A 283 5.51 20.25 10.21
C GLY A 283 5.98 21.47 10.98
N SER A 284 7.03 22.14 10.48
CA SER A 284 7.50 23.40 11.06
C SER A 284 6.48 24.53 10.96
N LEU A 285 5.78 24.64 9.82
CA LEU A 285 4.76 25.67 9.57
C LEU A 285 3.60 25.54 10.56
N PHE A 286 3.06 24.33 10.74
CA PHE A 286 1.97 24.10 11.70
C PHE A 286 2.37 24.47 13.12
N GLN A 287 3.59 24.12 13.53
CA GLN A 287 4.08 24.51 14.85
C GLN A 287 4.22 26.03 15.00
N LEU A 288 4.73 26.72 14.00
CA LEU A 288 4.92 28.17 14.03
C LEU A 288 3.59 28.93 14.01
N LEU A 289 2.58 28.40 13.32
CA LEU A 289 1.23 28.97 13.27
C LEU A 289 0.50 28.83 14.61
N VAL A 290 0.57 27.64 15.22
CA VAL A 290 -0.17 27.34 16.46
C VAL A 290 0.56 27.84 17.71
N ARG A 291 1.88 28.10 17.62
CA ARG A 291 2.80 28.48 18.72
C ARG A 291 2.91 27.47 19.87
N ASN A 292 1.89 26.67 20.16
CA ASN A 292 1.83 25.66 21.22
C ASN A 292 1.01 24.41 20.81
N LEU A 293 1.62 23.47 20.08
CA LEU A 293 1.15 22.07 20.03
C LEU A 293 1.81 21.18 21.10
N ALA A 294 2.66 21.76 21.95
CA ALA A 294 3.54 21.03 22.89
C ALA A 294 3.09 21.16 24.36
N THR A 295 1.82 21.47 24.61
CA THR A 295 1.18 21.32 25.93
C THR A 295 0.56 19.94 26.03
#